data_AF-A0A436WH31-F1
#
_entry.id   AF-A0A436WH31-F1
#
_cell.length_a   1.000
_cell.length_b   1.000
_cell.length_c   1.000
_cell.angle_alpha   90.00
_cell.angle_beta   90.00
_cell.angle_gamma   90.00
#
_symmetry.space_group_name_H-M   'P 1'
#
loop_
_entity.id
_entity.type
_entity.pdbx_description
1 polymer ?
#
loop_
_entity_poly.entity_id
_entity_poly.type
_entity_poly.pdbx_seq_one_letter_code
_entity_poly.pdbx_strand_id
1 'polypeptide(L)'
;MTEPGIAPLRLMAWLSPAFPVGSFSYSHGLERAVQDGLVADRQSLAAWLDTLVEMGSGWNDAVLFAESWRCARDSGDLGEIAALAEALAGSRERHAETML
;
A
#
# COMPACT_ATOMS: atom_id res chain seq x y z
N MET A 1 9.23 15.15 -23.35
CA MET A 1 7.95 15.85 -23.57
C MET A 1 6.84 14.82 -23.50
N THR A 2 6.15 14.72 -22.37
CA THR A 2 4.98 13.84 -22.19
C THR A 2 3.83 14.42 -23.00
N GLU A 3 3.32 13.67 -23.98
CA GLU A 3 2.08 14.00 -24.69
C GLU A 3 0.95 14.22 -23.66
N PRO A 4 0.33 15.42 -23.58
CA PRO A 4 -0.58 15.79 -22.49
C PRO A 4 -1.76 14.84 -22.28
N GLY A 5 -2.14 14.05 -23.29
CA GLY A 5 -3.26 13.11 -23.22
C GLY A 5 -2.95 11.71 -22.67
N ILE A 6 -1.68 11.29 -22.59
CA ILE A 6 -1.33 9.90 -22.26
C ILE A 6 -1.14 9.67 -20.76
N ALA A 7 -0.66 10.68 -20.03
CA ALA A 7 -0.39 10.54 -18.60
C ALA A 7 -1.63 10.15 -17.77
N PRO A 8 -2.83 10.73 -17.98
CA PRO A 8 -4.04 10.30 -17.28
C PRO A 8 -4.43 8.85 -17.60
N LEU A 9 -4.31 8.42 -18.86
CA LEU A 9 -4.60 7.05 -19.27
C LEU A 9 -3.66 6.04 -18.60
N ARG A 10 -2.37 6.38 -18.46
CA ARG A 10 -1.40 5.56 -17.74
C ARG A 10 -1.74 5.44 -16.26
N LEU A 11 -2.13 6.55 -15.62
CA LEU A 11 -2.56 6.54 -14.22
C LEU A 11 -3.82 5.68 -14.02
N MET A 12 -4.81 5.77 -14.92
CA MET A 12 -6.00 4.92 -14.86
C MET A 12 -5.66 3.44 -15.00
N ALA A 13 -4.73 3.08 -15.90
CA ALA A 13 -4.28 1.70 -16.04
C ALA A 13 -3.56 1.20 -14.78
N TRP A 14 -2.69 2.03 -14.20
CA TRP A 14 -1.90 1.68 -13.01
C TRP A 14 -2.75 1.57 -11.73
N LEU A 15 -3.73 2.46 -11.55
CA LEU A 15 -4.64 2.46 -10.39
C LEU A 15 -5.85 1.55 -10.56
N SER A 16 -5.94 0.82 -11.66
CA SER A 16 -7.03 -0.13 -11.90
C SER A 16 -6.94 -1.31 -10.92
N PRO A 17 -8.05 -1.75 -10.30
CA PRO A 17 -8.07 -3.00 -9.54
C PRO A 17 -7.66 -4.23 -10.38
N ALA A 18 -7.79 -4.15 -11.70
CA ALA A 18 -7.37 -5.21 -12.62
C ALA A 18 -5.87 -5.19 -12.95
N PHE A 19 -5.09 -4.25 -12.40
CA PHE A 19 -3.65 -4.21 -12.61
C PHE A 19 -3.00 -5.47 -11.97
N PRO A 20 -2.17 -6.24 -12.70
CA PRO A 20 -1.83 -7.62 -12.32
C PRO A 20 -0.68 -7.68 -11.29
N VAL A 21 -0.92 -7.13 -10.10
CA VAL A 21 0.03 -7.11 -8.97
C VAL A 21 -0.43 -7.97 -7.79
N GLY A 22 -1.52 -8.73 -7.93
CA GLY A 22 -2.03 -9.58 -6.86
C GLY A 22 -2.74 -8.83 -5.72
N SER A 23 -3.29 -7.64 -5.99
CA SER A 23 -3.95 -6.78 -4.97
C SER A 23 -5.17 -7.41 -4.28
N PHE A 24 -5.70 -8.52 -4.81
CA PHE A 24 -6.79 -9.28 -4.19
C PHE A 24 -6.31 -10.42 -3.26
N SER A 25 -5.00 -10.67 -3.18
CA SER A 25 -4.44 -11.78 -2.40
C SER A 25 -4.32 -11.47 -0.91
N TYR A 26 -4.35 -10.20 -0.52
CA TYR A 26 -4.16 -9.75 0.85
C TYR A 26 -5.11 -8.61 1.21
N SER A 27 -5.48 -8.56 2.49
CA SER A 27 -6.52 -7.66 3.03
C SER A 27 -6.00 -6.76 4.15
N HIS A 28 -4.68 -6.63 4.30
CA HIS A 28 -4.06 -5.90 5.42
C HIS A 28 -4.60 -6.34 6.80
N GLY A 29 -4.85 -7.65 6.98
CA GLY A 29 -5.35 -8.22 8.24
C GLY A 29 -6.85 -8.04 8.49
N LEU A 30 -7.61 -7.42 7.58
CA LEU A 30 -9.06 -7.20 7.75
C LEU A 30 -9.83 -8.52 7.92
N GLU A 31 -9.49 -9.56 7.16
CA GLU A 31 -10.15 -10.88 7.29
C GLU A 31 -10.03 -11.44 8.71
N ARG A 32 -8.85 -11.28 9.32
CA ARG A 32 -8.62 -11.72 10.69
C ARG A 32 -9.40 -10.86 11.69
N ALA A 33 -9.42 -9.54 11.51
CA ALA A 33 -10.19 -8.63 12.36
C ALA A 33 -11.70 -8.94 12.34
N VAL A 34 -12.24 -9.37 11.20
CA VAL A 34 -13.63 -9.86 11.09
C VAL A 34 -13.81 -11.18 11.84
N GLN A 35 -12.91 -12.15 11.64
CA GLN A 35 -12.98 -13.46 12.32
C GLN A 35 -12.92 -13.33 13.85
N ASP A 36 -12.11 -12.40 14.36
CA ASP A 36 -11.94 -12.14 15.79
C ASP A 36 -13.06 -11.24 16.37
N GLY A 37 -14.00 -10.77 15.53
CA GLY A 37 -15.12 -9.91 15.94
C GLY A 37 -14.74 -8.45 16.24
N LEU A 38 -13.53 -8.02 15.89
CA LEU A 38 -13.07 -6.63 16.02
C LEU A 38 -13.75 -5.72 14.98
N VAL A 39 -14.08 -6.27 13.80
CA VAL A 39 -14.86 -5.62 12.75
C VAL A 39 -16.14 -6.41 12.53
N ALA A 40 -17.26 -5.90 13.00
CA ALA A 40 -18.55 -6.58 12.97
C ALA A 40 -19.66 -5.77 12.27
N ASP A 41 -19.40 -4.49 11.98
CA ASP A 41 -20.37 -3.59 11.37
C ASP A 41 -19.68 -2.46 10.60
N ARG A 42 -20.49 -1.58 10.01
CA ARG A 42 -20.03 -0.42 9.25
C ARG A 42 -19.15 0.52 10.08
N GLN A 43 -19.46 0.71 11.36
CA GLN A 43 -18.76 1.68 12.20
C GLN A 43 -17.37 1.16 12.58
N SER A 44 -17.28 -0.10 13.00
CA SER A 44 -16.02 -0.78 13.30
C SER A 44 -15.14 -0.94 12.05
N LEU A 45 -15.74 -1.18 10.87
CA LEU A 45 -15.00 -1.18 9.60
C LEU A 45 -14.41 0.20 9.28
N ALA A 46 -15.20 1.27 9.41
CA ALA A 46 -14.72 2.63 9.18
C ALA A 46 -13.55 2.95 10.12
N ALA A 47 -13.67 2.66 11.41
CA ALA A 47 -12.60 2.86 12.38
C ALA A 47 -11.33 2.05 12.07
N TRP A 48 -11.49 0.82 11.55
CA TRP A 48 -10.36 0.00 11.09
C TRP A 48 -9.64 0.64 9.90
N LEU A 49 -10.39 1.12 8.90
CA LEU A 49 -9.84 1.79 7.73
C LEU A 49 -9.16 3.12 8.10
N ASP A 50 -9.76 3.91 8.98
CA ASP A 50 -9.18 5.16 9.48
C ASP A 50 -7.83 4.86 10.15
N THR A 51 -7.80 3.86 11.04
CA THR A 51 -6.55 3.42 11.68
C THR A 51 -5.50 2.98 10.66
N LEU A 52 -5.90 2.21 9.65
CA LEU A 52 -5.01 1.70 8.61
C LEU A 52 -4.38 2.84 7.77
N VAL A 53 -5.17 3.86 7.44
CA VAL A 53 -4.76 4.97 6.56
C VAL A 53 -4.02 6.07 7.34
N GLU A 54 -4.37 6.33 8.60
CA GLU A 54 -3.78 7.41 9.39
C GLU A 54 -2.55 6.99 10.17
N MET A 55 -2.49 5.75 10.65
CA MET A 55 -1.45 5.28 11.57
C MET A 55 -0.88 3.90 11.22
N GLY A 56 -1.53 3.17 10.31
CA GLY A 56 -1.21 1.79 9.98
C GLY A 56 -0.37 1.65 8.71
N SER A 57 -0.49 0.47 8.09
CA SER A 57 0.25 0.14 6.87
C SER A 57 -0.07 1.06 5.69
N GLY A 58 -1.29 1.58 5.59
CA GLY A 58 -1.65 2.52 4.51
C GLY A 58 -0.88 3.84 4.64
N TRP A 59 -0.69 4.33 5.86
CA TRP A 59 0.16 5.50 6.12
C TRP A 59 1.62 5.23 5.74
N ASN A 60 2.16 4.10 6.18
CA ASN A 60 3.54 3.72 5.88
C ASN A 60 3.79 3.62 4.36
N ASP A 61 2.89 2.95 3.63
CA ASP A 61 3.00 2.79 2.18
C ASP A 61 2.95 4.16 1.47
N ALA A 62 2.09 5.09 1.93
CA ALA A 62 2.02 6.45 1.40
C ALA A 62 3.30 7.26 1.63
N VAL A 63 3.89 7.18 2.83
CA VAL A 63 5.16 7.83 3.17
C VAL A 63 6.29 7.26 2.32
N LEU A 64 6.44 5.93 2.29
CA LEU A 64 7.49 5.24 1.53
C LEU A 64 7.38 5.52 0.03
N PHE A 65 6.17 5.58 -0.51
CA PHE A 65 5.92 5.96 -1.91
C PHE A 65 6.37 7.41 -2.18
N ALA A 66 6.00 8.36 -1.30
CA ALA A 66 6.36 9.76 -1.45
C ALA A 66 7.88 9.98 -1.35
N GLU A 67 8.56 9.29 -0.43
CA GLU A 67 10.02 9.36 -0.31
C GLU A 67 10.72 8.69 -1.50
N SER A 68 10.22 7.53 -1.95
CA SER A 68 10.74 6.85 -3.15
C SER A 68 10.65 7.74 -4.38
N TRP A 69 9.53 8.44 -4.56
CA TRP A 69 9.35 9.39 -5.65
C TRP A 69 10.35 10.54 -5.60
N ARG A 70 10.55 11.14 -4.41
CA ARG A 70 11.54 12.22 -4.24
C ARG A 70 12.96 11.74 -4.51
N CYS A 71 13.33 10.59 -3.94
CA CYS A 71 14.64 9.98 -4.14
C CYS A 71 14.90 9.68 -5.63
N ALA A 72 13.96 9.01 -6.30
CA ALA A 72 14.09 8.66 -7.72
C ALA A 72 14.20 9.89 -8.63
N ARG A 73 13.47 10.98 -8.31
CA ARG A 73 13.54 12.23 -9.07
C ARG A 73 14.93 12.86 -9.01
N ASP A 74 15.63 12.70 -7.89
CA ASP A 74 16.97 13.22 -7.68
C ASP A 74 18.06 12.18 -8.03
N SER A 75 17.68 11.10 -8.74
CA SER A 75 18.55 9.97 -9.13
C SER A 75 19.23 9.27 -7.95
N GLY A 76 18.61 9.30 -6.77
CA GLY A 76 19.08 8.63 -5.58
C GLY A 76 18.80 7.12 -5.59
N ASP A 77 19.42 6.42 -4.66
CA ASP A 77 19.24 4.99 -4.45
C ASP A 77 18.00 4.70 -3.60
N LEU A 78 17.19 3.74 -4.04
CA LEU A 78 15.99 3.29 -3.33
C LEU A 78 16.29 2.16 -2.34
N GLY A 79 17.51 1.63 -2.29
CA GLY A 79 17.90 0.47 -1.49
C GLY A 79 17.54 0.61 0.01
N GLU A 80 17.86 1.75 0.63
CA GLU A 80 17.53 1.97 2.05
C GLU A 80 16.02 2.08 2.28
N ILE A 81 15.27 2.69 1.35
CA ILE A 81 13.82 2.82 1.45
C ILE A 81 13.16 1.45 1.30
N ALA A 82 13.64 0.63 0.36
CA ALA A 82 13.16 -0.73 0.16
C ALA A 82 13.46 -1.62 1.38
N ALA A 83 14.67 -1.53 1.95
CA ALA A 83 15.03 -2.27 3.16
C ALA A 83 14.17 -1.85 4.36
N LEU A 84 13.85 -0.55 4.49
CA LEU A 84 12.93 -0.08 5.53
C LEU A 84 11.50 -0.59 5.31
N ALA A 85 11.02 -0.57 4.06
CA ALA A 85 9.69 -1.09 3.72
C ALA A 85 9.56 -2.58 4.10
N GLU A 86 10.56 -3.39 3.78
CA GLU A 86 10.60 -4.79 4.17
C GLU A 86 10.67 -4.97 5.70
N ALA A 87 11.50 -4.18 6.38
CA ALA A 87 11.64 -4.25 7.84
C ALA A 87 10.34 -3.87 8.60
N LEU A 88 9.51 -2.99 8.03
CA LEU A 88 8.22 -2.60 8.59
C LEU A 88 7.13 -3.67 8.40
N ALA A 89 7.37 -4.70 7.59
CA ALA A 89 6.46 -5.82 7.39
C ALA A 89 6.53 -6.83 8.55
N GLY A 90 6.06 -6.41 9.73
CA GLY A 90 6.29 -7.10 11.01
C GLY A 90 5.64 -8.48 11.22
N SER A 91 4.84 -8.97 10.28
CA SER A 91 4.28 -10.32 10.31
C SER A 91 4.64 -11.09 9.04
N ARG A 92 4.65 -12.43 9.12
CA ARG A 92 4.94 -13.28 7.97
C ARG A 92 3.97 -13.02 6.81
N GLU A 93 2.69 -12.86 7.10
CA GLU A 93 1.67 -12.52 6.10
C GLU A 93 1.91 -11.13 5.50
N ARG A 94 2.26 -10.12 6.30
CA ARG A 94 2.56 -8.77 5.80
C ARG A 94 3.85 -8.73 4.98
N HIS A 95 4.85 -9.50 5.37
CA HIS A 95 6.10 -9.65 4.60
C HIS A 95 5.82 -10.30 3.25
N ALA A 96 5.05 -11.39 3.23
CA ALA A 96 4.62 -12.02 1.98
C ALA A 96 3.80 -11.07 1.09
N GLU A 97 2.88 -10.29 1.67
CA GLU A 97 2.11 -9.26 0.96
C GLU A 97 3.01 -8.19 0.33
N THR A 98 4.11 -7.82 1.00
CA THR A 98 5.05 -6.78 0.54
C THR A 98 6.00 -7.29 -0.55
N MET A 99 6.35 -8.58 -0.52
CA MET A 99 7.40 -9.18 -1.35
C MET A 99 6.89 -10.01 -2.54
N LEU A 100 5.59 -9.90 -2.87
CA LEU A 100 4.95 -10.60 -4.01
C LEU A 100 5.63 -10.34 -5.36
#